data_AF-A0A3N7AIL4-F1
#
_entry.id   AF-A0A3N7AIL4-F1
#
_cell.length_a   1.000
_cell.length_b   1.000
_cell.length_c   1.000
_cell.angle_alpha   90.00
_cell.angle_beta   90.00
_cell.angle_gamma   90.00
#
_symmetry.space_group_name_H-M   'P 1'
#
loop_
_entity.id
_entity.type
_entity.pdbx_description
1 polymer ?
#
loop_
_entity_poly.entity_id
_entity_poly.type
_entity_poly.pdbx_seq_one_letter_code
_entity_poly.pdbx_strand_id
1 'polypeptide(L)'
;MEKCDVSFKIEYQSSETIKDAFVKYKYPPGSSTVETVDIKAALLQDSNSIKLPGIQAVGTYELDVELAINGSVATSSGTLRVGGCNSSCETPKVYGVKVLENGQLVMDYEVENVGNLATLEYQIATDPGFRDEDIIYSKVGFSDVNYTKSENIDMRHGNIPDKTTLYIRIRKYCRPNGISDWSDYVKFDSGIWGLEAYCLSPNDERNLNSLCHGIFPAWLLKVIVKPTPPDVGSLIYLTNGKLAIPDNIREFDQNAPENLKKSGIRWITFLRSNSEFSPNLIYRVQPEIAEIGGVEEEKCYY
;
A
#
# COMPACT_ATOMS: atom_id res chain seq x y z
N MET A 1 18.07 -19.75 -12.26
CA MET A 1 17.75 -19.08 -13.53
C MET A 1 16.66 -19.92 -14.18
N GLU A 2 15.40 -19.51 -14.03
CA GLU A 2 14.28 -20.25 -14.63
C GLU A 2 14.27 -19.99 -16.14
N LYS A 3 14.08 -21.05 -16.92
CA LYS A 3 14.09 -21.01 -18.38
C LYS A 3 12.65 -21.04 -18.87
N CYS A 4 12.31 -20.16 -19.80
CA CYS A 4 11.03 -20.26 -20.49
C CYS A 4 11.05 -21.39 -21.51
N ASP A 5 10.25 -22.44 -21.27
CA ASP A 5 10.00 -23.52 -22.22
C ASP A 5 8.91 -23.06 -23.20
N VAL A 6 9.30 -22.78 -24.44
CA VAL A 6 8.35 -22.48 -25.53
C VAL A 6 7.97 -23.77 -26.22
N SER A 7 6.67 -24.06 -26.31
CA SER A 7 6.14 -25.16 -27.11
C SER A 7 5.02 -24.70 -28.02
N PHE A 8 4.88 -25.35 -29.17
CA PHE A 8 3.83 -25.07 -30.14
C PHE A 8 3.41 -26.36 -30.85
N LYS A 9 2.23 -26.33 -31.47
CA LYS A 9 1.64 -27.44 -32.22
C LYS A 9 1.76 -27.19 -33.71
N ILE A 10 2.05 -28.24 -34.48
CA ILE A 10 1.99 -28.20 -35.95
C ILE A 10 0.92 -29.18 -36.41
N GLU A 11 -0.06 -28.68 -37.17
CA GLU A 11 -1.04 -29.50 -37.88
C GLU A 11 -0.66 -29.55 -39.36
N TYR A 12 -0.52 -30.76 -39.90
CA TYR A 12 -0.23 -30.97 -41.32
C TYR A 12 -0.96 -32.21 -41.84
N GLN A 13 -1.25 -32.22 -43.14
CA GLN A 13 -1.81 -33.36 -43.85
C GLN A 13 -0.90 -33.72 -45.02
N SER A 14 -0.38 -34.96 -45.03
CA SER A 14 0.46 -35.47 -46.11
C SER A 14 0.23 -36.96 -46.30
N SER A 15 0.28 -37.41 -47.56
CA SER A 15 0.31 -38.83 -47.93
C SER A 15 1.72 -39.44 -47.90
N GLU A 16 2.76 -38.61 -47.70
CA GLU A 16 4.17 -38.99 -47.70
C GLU A 16 4.89 -38.54 -46.42
N THR A 17 5.96 -39.25 -46.06
CA THR A 17 6.74 -38.97 -44.86
C THR A 17 7.55 -37.68 -45.00
N ILE A 18 7.58 -36.88 -43.94
CA ILE A 18 8.38 -35.65 -43.86
C ILE A 18 9.87 -35.99 -43.96
N LYS A 19 10.57 -35.36 -44.93
CA LYS A 19 12.02 -35.51 -45.11
C LYS A 19 12.80 -34.55 -44.24
N ASP A 20 12.40 -33.27 -44.20
CA ASP A 20 13.04 -32.24 -43.38
C ASP A 20 11.98 -31.31 -42.75
N ALA A 21 12.26 -30.79 -41.56
CA ALA A 21 11.38 -29.85 -40.86
C ALA A 21 12.19 -28.85 -40.04
N PHE A 22 12.00 -27.56 -40.32
CA PHE A 22 12.73 -26.47 -39.66
C PHE A 22 11.80 -25.39 -39.15
N VAL A 23 12.20 -24.72 -38.07
CA VAL A 23 11.64 -23.46 -37.63
C VAL A 23 12.71 -22.38 -37.69
N LYS A 24 12.38 -21.26 -38.32
CA LYS A 24 13.26 -20.10 -38.43
C LYS A 24 12.66 -18.92 -37.67
N TYR A 25 13.52 -18.18 -36.97
CA TYR A 25 13.11 -16.96 -36.27
C TYR A 25 14.29 -16.02 -36.04
N LYS A 26 14.01 -14.74 -35.81
CA LYS A 26 15.04 -13.74 -35.47
C LYS A 26 15.36 -13.77 -33.97
N TYR A 27 16.65 -13.82 -33.60
CA TYR A 27 17.08 -13.80 -32.20
C TYR A 27 18.21 -12.79 -31.93
N PRO A 28 18.01 -11.83 -31.01
CA PRO A 28 16.76 -11.50 -30.31
C PRO A 28 15.67 -10.96 -31.28
N PRO A 29 14.41 -10.77 -30.84
CA PRO A 29 13.33 -10.23 -31.66
C PRO A 29 13.72 -8.92 -32.35
N GLY A 30 13.42 -8.81 -33.64
CA GLY A 30 13.76 -7.63 -34.46
C GLY A 30 15.22 -7.54 -34.91
N SER A 31 16.08 -8.50 -34.55
CA SER A 31 17.46 -8.57 -35.04
C SER A 31 17.53 -9.00 -36.52
N SER A 32 18.73 -8.86 -37.12
CA SER A 32 19.04 -9.42 -38.43
C SER A 32 19.54 -10.88 -38.37
N THR A 33 19.79 -11.42 -37.17
CA THR A 33 20.29 -12.78 -36.98
C THR A 33 19.14 -13.76 -37.02
N VAL A 34 19.17 -14.70 -37.97
CA VAL A 34 18.14 -15.75 -38.11
C VAL A 34 18.66 -17.05 -37.53
N GLU A 35 17.97 -17.55 -36.51
CA GLU A 35 18.15 -18.89 -35.97
C GLU A 35 17.35 -19.88 -36.81
N THR A 36 17.90 -21.08 -37.01
CA THR A 36 17.23 -22.19 -37.70
C THR A 36 17.32 -23.43 -36.84
N VAL A 37 16.17 -23.97 -36.44
CA VAL A 37 16.07 -25.12 -35.54
C VAL A 37 15.48 -26.30 -36.30
N ASP A 38 16.18 -27.44 -36.32
CA ASP A 38 15.65 -28.71 -36.81
C ASP A 38 14.64 -29.28 -35.79
N ILE A 39 13.40 -29.47 -36.24
CA ILE A 39 12.29 -29.98 -35.44
C ILE A 39 11.79 -31.34 -35.92
N LYS A 40 12.45 -31.97 -36.90
CA LYS A 40 11.98 -33.23 -37.52
C LYS A 40 11.78 -34.34 -36.50
N ALA A 41 12.76 -34.56 -35.63
CA ALA A 41 12.69 -35.62 -34.62
C ALA A 41 11.54 -35.38 -33.63
N ALA A 42 11.37 -34.13 -33.17
CA ALA A 42 10.30 -33.76 -32.25
C ALA A 42 8.91 -33.91 -32.90
N LEU A 43 8.78 -33.48 -34.15
CA LEU A 43 7.55 -33.60 -34.93
C LEU A 43 7.13 -35.05 -35.17
N LEU A 44 8.08 -35.97 -35.36
CA LEU A 44 7.82 -37.41 -35.52
C LEU A 44 7.48 -38.12 -34.19
N GLN A 45 7.87 -37.56 -33.05
CA GLN A 45 7.61 -38.12 -31.72
C GLN A 45 6.28 -37.61 -31.13
N ASP A 46 6.06 -36.29 -31.14
CA ASP A 46 4.82 -35.65 -30.71
C ASP A 46 4.61 -34.32 -31.44
N SER A 47 3.74 -34.34 -32.45
CA SER A 47 3.39 -33.15 -33.23
C SER A 47 2.58 -32.11 -32.45
N ASN A 48 2.09 -32.45 -31.24
CA ASN A 48 1.31 -31.54 -30.40
C ASN A 48 2.16 -30.69 -29.46
N SER A 49 3.44 -31.01 -29.26
CA SER A 49 4.31 -30.31 -28.32
C SER A 49 5.76 -30.23 -28.79
N ILE A 50 6.00 -29.38 -29.79
CA ILE A 50 7.36 -29.13 -30.30
C ILE A 50 7.99 -28.02 -29.48
N LYS A 51 9.08 -28.34 -28.76
CA LYS A 51 9.82 -27.38 -27.94
C LYS A 51 10.94 -26.68 -28.73
N LEU A 52 11.01 -25.35 -28.64
CA LEU A 52 12.13 -24.58 -29.20
C LEU A 52 13.17 -24.29 -28.12
N PRO A 53 14.45 -24.65 -28.33
CA PRO A 53 15.50 -24.36 -27.36
C PRO A 53 15.89 -22.87 -27.39
N GLY A 54 16.15 -22.29 -26.21
CA GLY A 54 16.92 -21.05 -26.10
C GLY A 54 16.18 -19.73 -26.35
N ILE A 55 14.85 -19.72 -26.55
CA ILE A 55 14.07 -18.48 -26.64
C ILE A 55 13.92 -17.87 -25.24
N GLN A 56 14.75 -16.87 -24.91
CA GLN A 56 14.73 -16.20 -23.59
C GLN A 56 14.53 -14.69 -23.67
N ALA A 57 14.73 -14.06 -24.84
CA ALA A 57 14.60 -12.62 -24.98
C ALA A 57 13.13 -12.19 -25.11
N VAL A 58 12.77 -11.09 -24.46
CA VAL A 58 11.40 -10.52 -24.49
C VAL A 58 11.10 -9.96 -25.87
N GLY A 59 9.89 -10.18 -26.37
CA GLY A 59 9.40 -9.57 -27.59
C GLY A 59 8.48 -10.47 -28.39
N THR A 60 8.13 -10.01 -29.58
CA THR A 60 7.33 -10.79 -30.54
C THR A 60 8.27 -11.44 -31.54
N TYR A 61 8.23 -12.77 -31.61
CA TYR A 61 8.92 -13.56 -32.60
C TYR A 61 7.96 -13.90 -33.73
N GLU A 62 8.42 -13.70 -34.96
CA GLU A 62 7.82 -14.29 -36.15
C GLU A 62 8.52 -15.63 -36.38
N LEU A 63 7.74 -16.71 -36.32
CA LEU A 63 8.22 -18.08 -36.50
C LEU A 63 7.81 -18.55 -37.89
N ASP A 64 8.79 -18.87 -38.74
CA ASP A 64 8.55 -19.46 -40.05
C ASP A 64 8.86 -20.96 -39.99
N VAL A 65 7.82 -21.77 -40.18
CA VAL A 65 7.90 -23.23 -40.18
C VAL A 65 8.00 -23.71 -41.62
N GLU A 66 9.05 -24.47 -41.93
CA GLU A 66 9.27 -25.09 -43.23
C GLU A 66 9.20 -26.62 -43.11
N LEU A 67 8.36 -27.24 -43.93
CA LEU A 67 8.26 -28.69 -44.05
C LEU A 67 8.63 -29.10 -45.48
N ALA A 68 9.60 -30.00 -45.62
CA ALA A 68 10.01 -30.55 -46.91
C ALA A 68 9.55 -32.00 -47.07
N ILE A 69 8.79 -32.25 -48.15
CA ILE A 69 8.27 -33.57 -48.51
C ILE A 69 8.63 -33.81 -49.98
N ASN A 70 9.49 -34.80 -50.21
CA ASN A 70 9.88 -35.26 -51.55
C ASN A 70 10.27 -34.16 -52.55
N GLY A 71 11.04 -33.17 -52.07
CA GLY A 71 11.54 -32.06 -52.90
C GLY A 71 10.57 -30.87 -52.99
N SER A 72 9.34 -31.00 -52.47
CA SER A 72 8.41 -29.89 -52.30
C SER A 72 8.55 -29.29 -50.89
N VAL A 73 8.58 -27.95 -50.79
CA VAL A 73 8.68 -27.23 -49.51
C VAL A 73 7.39 -26.46 -49.27
N ALA A 74 6.78 -26.67 -48.12
CA ALA A 74 5.65 -25.89 -47.63
C ALA A 74 6.10 -25.00 -46.47
N THR A 75 5.66 -23.75 -46.46
CA THR A 75 6.02 -22.76 -45.43
C THR A 75 4.78 -22.18 -44.77
N SER A 76 4.80 -22.01 -43.46
CA SER A 76 3.75 -21.33 -42.70
C SER A 76 4.35 -20.43 -41.64
N SER A 77 3.75 -19.27 -41.40
CA SER A 77 4.22 -18.33 -40.40
C SER A 77 3.26 -18.22 -39.22
N GLY A 78 3.82 -18.04 -38.03
CA GLY A 78 3.10 -17.82 -36.79
C GLY A 78 3.76 -16.71 -35.97
N THR A 79 3.00 -16.18 -35.01
CA THR A 79 3.55 -15.19 -34.08
C THR A 79 3.56 -15.77 -32.67
N LEU A 80 4.70 -15.60 -31.99
CA LEU A 80 4.88 -15.95 -30.60
C LEU A 80 5.22 -14.68 -29.82
N ARG A 81 4.41 -14.35 -28.81
CA ARG A 81 4.70 -13.26 -27.89
C ARG A 81 5.34 -13.82 -26.63
N VAL A 82 6.62 -13.52 -26.42
CA VAL A 82 7.34 -13.86 -25.20
C VAL A 82 7.35 -12.63 -24.32
N GLY A 83 6.60 -12.69 -23.21
CA GLY A 83 6.65 -11.68 -22.16
C GLY A 83 7.96 -11.70 -21.39
N GLY A 84 8.14 -10.76 -20.47
CA GLY A 84 9.27 -10.75 -19.55
C GLY A 84 9.31 -11.99 -18.67
N CYS A 85 10.11 -12.99 -19.02
CA CYS A 85 10.46 -14.10 -18.12
C CYS A 85 11.44 -13.64 -17.00
N ASN A 86 12.00 -12.44 -17.15
CA ASN A 86 12.77 -11.74 -16.13
C ASN A 86 12.09 -10.40 -15.83
N SER A 87 11.06 -10.40 -14.99
CA SER A 87 10.92 -9.27 -14.06
C SER A 87 11.63 -9.70 -12.79
N SER A 88 12.83 -9.21 -12.52
CA SER A 88 13.27 -9.11 -11.14
C SER A 88 12.37 -8.07 -10.47
N CYS A 89 11.10 -8.42 -10.26
CA CYS A 89 10.21 -7.68 -9.39
C CYS A 89 10.66 -8.03 -7.97
N GLU A 90 11.85 -7.55 -7.64
CA GLU A 90 12.52 -7.89 -6.40
C GLU A 90 11.67 -7.47 -5.24
N THR A 91 11.60 -8.37 -4.27
CA THR A 91 10.91 -8.14 -3.02
C THR A 91 11.48 -6.88 -2.36
N PRO A 92 10.65 -5.86 -2.11
CA PRO A 92 11.06 -4.69 -1.36
C PRO A 92 11.36 -5.05 0.10
N LYS A 93 11.96 -4.11 0.84
CA LYS A 93 12.33 -4.32 2.24
C LYS A 93 11.72 -3.26 3.15
N VAL A 94 11.18 -3.66 4.30
CA VAL A 94 10.86 -2.75 5.40
C VAL A 94 12.03 -2.74 6.38
N TYR A 95 12.51 -1.54 6.73
CA TYR A 95 13.57 -1.38 7.73
C TYR A 95 13.01 -1.21 9.15
N GLY A 96 11.88 -0.53 9.27
CA GLY A 96 11.30 -0.18 10.55
C GLY A 96 9.98 0.57 10.40
N VAL A 97 9.21 0.60 11.49
CA VAL A 97 8.11 1.53 11.65
C VAL A 97 8.43 2.44 12.82
N LYS A 98 8.50 3.74 12.56
CA LYS A 98 8.60 4.77 13.60
C LYS A 98 7.19 5.15 14.03
N VAL A 99 6.97 5.15 15.34
CA VAL A 99 5.76 5.73 15.94
C VAL A 99 6.12 7.11 16.44
N LEU A 100 5.58 8.14 15.79
CA LEU A 100 5.77 9.51 16.21
C LEU A 100 5.02 9.77 17.51
N GLU A 101 5.38 10.83 18.23
CA GLU A 101 4.76 11.19 19.52
C GLU A 101 3.24 11.39 19.45
N ASN A 102 2.69 11.67 18.27
CA ASN A 102 1.25 11.79 18.05
C ASN A 102 0.56 10.46 17.65
N GLY A 103 1.28 9.33 17.73
CA GLY A 103 0.84 8.01 17.31
C GLY A 103 0.87 7.77 15.80
N GLN A 104 1.29 8.75 14.98
CA GLN A 104 1.42 8.56 13.54
C GLN A 104 2.49 7.51 13.26
N LEU A 105 2.16 6.55 12.39
CA LEU A 105 3.10 5.53 11.96
C LEU A 105 3.80 5.98 10.67
N VAL A 106 5.12 5.84 10.65
CA VAL A 106 5.96 6.12 9.48
C VAL A 106 6.77 4.87 9.18
N MET A 107 6.53 4.28 8.01
CA MET A 107 7.26 3.10 7.54
C MET A 107 8.50 3.56 6.78
N ASP A 108 9.69 3.11 7.22
CA ASP A 108 10.94 3.25 6.47
C ASP A 108 11.13 1.98 5.63
N TYR A 109 11.35 2.15 4.32
CA TYR A 109 11.42 1.03 3.37
C TYR A 109 12.41 1.29 2.24
N GLU A 110 12.73 0.24 1.50
CA GLU A 110 13.56 0.32 0.31
C GLU A 110 12.99 -0.50 -0.84
N VAL A 111 13.04 0.12 -2.01
CA VAL A 111 12.64 -0.47 -3.29
C VAL A 111 13.81 -0.36 -4.23
N GLU A 112 14.42 -1.50 -4.53
CA GLU A 112 15.41 -1.59 -5.59
C GLU A 112 14.72 -1.64 -6.96
N ASN A 113 15.45 -1.22 -8.00
CA ASN A 113 15.01 -1.31 -9.39
C ASN A 113 13.64 -0.64 -9.66
N VAL A 114 13.52 0.65 -9.34
CA VAL A 114 12.28 1.44 -9.55
C VAL A 114 11.93 1.69 -11.03
N GLY A 115 12.83 1.40 -11.97
CA GLY A 115 12.64 1.69 -13.41
C GLY A 115 11.47 0.95 -14.06
N ASN A 116 10.99 -0.14 -13.47
CA ASN A 116 9.81 -0.88 -13.90
C ASN A 116 8.66 -0.85 -12.86
N LEU A 117 8.74 -0.05 -11.81
CA LEU A 117 7.74 0.01 -10.75
C LEU A 117 6.40 0.52 -11.30
N ALA A 118 5.33 -0.26 -11.10
CA ALA A 118 3.96 0.15 -11.34
C ALA A 118 3.36 0.79 -10.07
N THR A 119 3.44 0.09 -8.94
CA THR A 119 2.97 0.58 -7.63
C THR A 119 3.48 -0.29 -6.48
N LEU A 120 3.29 0.16 -5.24
CA LEU A 120 3.58 -0.59 -4.02
C LEU A 120 2.28 -0.92 -3.27
N GLU A 121 2.36 -1.95 -2.44
CA GLU A 121 1.33 -2.33 -1.49
C GLU A 121 1.95 -2.72 -0.15
N TYR A 122 1.33 -2.30 0.95
CA TYR A 122 1.64 -2.80 2.28
C TYR A 122 0.40 -3.30 3.00
N GLN A 123 0.62 -4.21 3.94
CA GLN A 123 -0.39 -4.76 4.83
C GLN A 123 0.05 -4.66 6.27
N ILE A 124 -0.89 -4.42 7.19
CA ILE A 124 -0.69 -4.48 8.63
C ILE A 124 -1.57 -5.59 9.19
N ALA A 125 -0.99 -6.43 10.04
CA ALA A 125 -1.69 -7.54 10.68
C ALA A 125 -1.43 -7.63 12.19
N THR A 126 -2.34 -8.29 12.90
CA THR A 126 -2.22 -8.63 14.33
C THR A 126 -1.36 -9.86 14.59
N ASP A 127 -1.14 -10.70 13.57
CA ASP A 127 -0.34 -11.92 13.63
C ASP A 127 0.71 -11.93 12.50
N PRO A 128 1.95 -12.40 12.73
CA PRO A 128 3.00 -12.42 11.72
C PRO A 128 2.74 -13.42 10.57
N GLY A 129 1.72 -14.27 10.68
CA GLY A 129 1.28 -15.16 9.61
C GLY A 129 0.51 -14.47 8.49
N PHE A 130 -0.03 -13.26 8.72
CA PHE A 130 -0.85 -12.50 7.77
C PHE A 130 -1.93 -13.35 7.08
N ARG A 131 -2.72 -14.08 7.88
CA ARG A 131 -3.96 -14.69 7.39
C ARG A 131 -4.99 -13.59 7.14
N ASP A 132 -5.96 -13.85 6.28
CA ASP A 132 -6.95 -12.84 5.88
C ASP A 132 -7.70 -12.25 7.09
N GLU A 133 -7.97 -13.06 8.12
CA GLU A 133 -8.61 -12.62 9.37
C GLU A 133 -7.74 -11.72 10.26
N ASP A 134 -6.41 -11.77 10.10
CA ASP A 134 -5.46 -10.99 10.90
C ASP A 134 -5.08 -9.66 10.23
N ILE A 135 -5.37 -9.50 8.93
CA ILE A 135 -5.06 -8.29 8.17
C ILE A 135 -6.09 -7.21 8.52
N ILE A 136 -5.65 -6.23 9.30
CA ILE A 136 -6.49 -5.12 9.77
C ILE A 136 -6.40 -3.89 8.86
N TYR A 137 -5.39 -3.83 7.99
CA TYR A 137 -5.21 -2.72 7.07
C TYR A 137 -4.39 -3.13 5.85
N SER A 138 -4.77 -2.61 4.67
CA SER A 138 -4.02 -2.76 3.43
C SER A 138 -4.12 -1.48 2.62
N LYS A 139 -3.01 -1.10 1.97
CA LYS A 139 -2.96 0.04 1.04
C LYS A 139 -2.20 -0.36 -0.20
N VAL A 140 -2.89 -0.31 -1.35
CA VAL A 140 -2.31 -0.38 -2.69
C VAL A 140 -2.23 1.02 -3.25
N GLY A 141 -1.24 1.33 -4.10
CA GLY A 141 -1.26 2.58 -4.87
C GLY A 141 -0.35 3.67 -4.34
N PHE A 142 0.52 3.40 -3.36
CA PHE A 142 1.60 4.33 -3.03
C PHE A 142 2.81 4.02 -3.92
N SER A 143 3.54 5.03 -4.37
CA SER A 143 4.69 4.83 -5.26
C SER A 143 5.86 5.68 -4.84
N ASP A 144 7.04 5.07 -4.76
CA ASP A 144 8.28 5.77 -4.48
C ASP A 144 8.99 6.25 -5.76
N VAL A 145 8.27 6.99 -6.63
CA VAL A 145 8.90 7.56 -7.84
C VAL A 145 9.92 8.66 -7.51
N ASN A 146 9.89 9.18 -6.27
CA ASN A 146 10.74 10.28 -5.81
C ASN A 146 11.82 9.84 -4.81
N TYR A 147 11.97 8.54 -4.57
CA TYR A 147 12.98 7.96 -3.67
C TYR A 147 12.93 8.52 -2.22
N THR A 148 11.73 8.75 -1.69
CA THR A 148 11.49 9.28 -0.34
C THR A 148 11.85 8.27 0.76
N LYS A 149 11.98 6.98 0.43
CA LYS A 149 12.34 5.86 1.35
C LYS A 149 11.51 5.76 2.64
N SER A 150 10.39 6.48 2.69
CA SER A 150 9.51 6.59 3.85
C SER A 150 8.07 6.86 3.41
N GLU A 151 7.11 6.29 4.13
CA GLU A 151 5.68 6.40 3.88
C GLU A 151 4.93 6.67 5.19
N ASN A 152 4.12 7.71 5.22
CA ASN A 152 3.16 7.94 6.30
C ASN A 152 1.98 6.99 6.12
N ILE A 153 1.78 6.09 7.08
CA ILE A 153 0.64 5.17 7.05
C ILE A 153 -0.64 6.00 7.24
N ASP A 154 -1.65 5.78 6.40
CA ASP A 154 -2.90 6.54 6.50
C ASP A 154 -3.76 6.01 7.65
N MET A 155 -3.59 6.64 8.80
CA MET A 155 -4.26 6.28 10.05
C MET A 155 -5.77 6.61 10.04
N ARG A 156 -6.28 7.33 9.03
CA ARG A 156 -7.71 7.70 8.95
C ARG A 156 -8.61 6.54 8.59
N HIS A 157 -8.10 5.62 7.77
CA HIS A 157 -8.87 4.50 7.22
C HIS A 157 -8.44 3.15 7.81
N GLY A 158 -7.29 3.09 8.50
CA GLY A 158 -6.88 1.91 9.23
C GLY A 158 -7.53 1.87 10.60
N ASN A 159 -8.30 0.81 10.88
CA ASN A 159 -8.73 0.46 12.23
C ASN A 159 -7.54 -0.11 13.04
N ILE A 160 -6.46 0.66 13.12
CA ILE A 160 -5.22 0.24 13.77
C ILE A 160 -5.44 0.34 15.29
N PRO A 161 -5.44 -0.78 16.03
CA PRO A 161 -5.65 -0.76 17.46
C PRO A 161 -4.47 -0.08 18.14
N ASP A 162 -4.73 0.69 19.18
CA ASP A 162 -3.67 1.41 19.90
C ASP A 162 -2.86 0.48 20.82
N LYS A 163 -1.61 0.85 21.10
CA LYS A 163 -0.72 0.16 22.06
C LYS A 163 -0.67 -1.35 21.85
N THR A 164 -0.75 -1.76 20.59
CA THR A 164 -0.85 -3.15 20.18
C THR A 164 0.37 -3.50 19.35
N THR A 165 0.97 -4.65 19.64
CA THR A 165 2.00 -5.23 18.78
C THR A 165 1.38 -5.65 17.45
N LEU A 166 1.92 -5.12 16.36
CA LEU A 166 1.47 -5.36 15.00
C LEU A 166 2.65 -5.70 14.09
N TYR A 167 2.32 -6.18 12.89
CA TYR A 167 3.28 -6.62 11.89
C TYR A 167 2.97 -5.94 10.57
N ILE A 168 3.99 -5.41 9.90
CA ILE A 168 3.85 -4.81 8.56
C ILE A 168 4.70 -5.55 7.55
N ARG A 169 4.19 -5.71 6.33
CA ARG A 169 4.94 -6.21 5.17
C ARG A 169 4.61 -5.41 3.92
N ILE A 170 5.52 -5.38 2.97
CA ILE A 170 5.40 -4.63 1.70
C ILE A 170 5.67 -5.55 0.50
N ARG A 171 5.01 -5.29 -0.63
CA ARG A 171 5.32 -5.87 -1.94
C ARG A 171 5.25 -4.81 -3.02
N LYS A 172 5.78 -5.11 -4.21
CA LYS A 172 5.74 -4.22 -5.37
C LYS A 172 5.14 -4.89 -6.59
N TYR A 173 4.51 -4.07 -7.41
CA TYR A 173 3.98 -4.41 -8.72
C TYR A 173 4.88 -3.80 -9.79
N CYS A 174 5.24 -4.57 -10.81
CA CYS A 174 6.18 -4.19 -11.86
C CYS A 174 5.54 -4.30 -13.25
N ARG A 175 5.98 -3.44 -14.19
CA ARG A 175 5.63 -3.49 -15.61
C ARG A 175 6.63 -4.38 -16.39
N PRO A 176 6.23 -5.07 -17.47
CA PRO A 176 4.89 -5.07 -18.08
C PRO A 176 3.85 -5.90 -17.30
N ASN A 177 4.23 -6.97 -16.60
CA ASN A 177 3.39 -7.71 -15.66
C ASN A 177 4.30 -8.48 -14.68
N GLY A 178 4.39 -8.04 -13.43
CA GLY A 178 5.12 -8.74 -12.37
C GLY A 178 4.62 -8.32 -11.00
N ILE A 179 4.56 -9.25 -10.05
CA ILE A 179 4.27 -8.99 -8.64
C ILE A 179 5.41 -9.63 -7.86
N SER A 180 6.03 -8.89 -6.96
CA SER A 180 7.04 -9.45 -6.08
C SER A 180 6.39 -10.35 -5.03
N ASP A 181 7.18 -11.22 -4.42
CA ASP A 181 6.80 -11.78 -3.13
C ASP A 181 6.63 -10.66 -2.09
N TRP A 182 5.98 -11.00 -0.98
CA TRP A 182 5.96 -10.14 0.19
C TRP A 182 7.34 -10.08 0.83
N SER A 183 7.69 -8.91 1.36
CA SER A 183 8.84 -8.76 2.24
C SER A 183 8.70 -9.63 3.49
N ASP A 184 9.82 -9.88 4.16
CA ASP A 184 9.79 -10.21 5.58
C ASP A 184 8.99 -9.14 6.33
N TYR A 185 8.33 -9.57 7.41
CA TYR A 185 7.57 -8.64 8.22
C TYR A 185 8.46 -7.90 9.21
N VAL A 186 8.04 -6.69 9.57
CA VAL A 186 8.61 -5.94 10.69
C VAL A 186 7.57 -5.84 11.80
N LYS A 187 7.99 -6.18 13.01
CA LYS A 187 7.21 -6.02 14.24
C LYS A 187 7.33 -4.58 14.75
N PHE A 188 6.21 -3.99 15.16
CA PHE A 188 6.18 -2.68 15.82
C PHE A 188 5.03 -2.60 16.82
N ASP A 189 5.11 -1.69 17.79
CA ASP A 189 4.00 -1.41 18.70
C ASP A 189 3.31 -0.12 18.25
N SER A 190 2.00 -0.14 18.03
CA SER A 190 1.24 1.05 17.64
C SER A 190 1.18 2.08 18.76
N GLY A 191 1.14 3.36 18.37
CA GLY A 191 0.88 4.47 19.29
C GLY A 191 -0.61 4.72 19.49
N ILE A 192 -0.93 5.78 20.22
CA ILE A 192 -2.29 6.34 20.28
C ILE A 192 -2.40 7.42 19.21
N TRP A 193 -3.10 7.12 18.11
CA TRP A 193 -3.24 8.08 17.01
C TRP A 193 -4.52 8.89 17.10
N GLY A 194 -4.38 10.09 17.68
CA GLY A 194 -5.47 11.04 17.83
C GLY A 194 -6.59 10.56 18.75
N LEU A 195 -7.07 11.45 19.60
CA LEU A 195 -8.18 11.24 20.51
C LEU A 195 -9.38 11.94 19.92
N GLU A 196 -10.46 11.20 19.75
CA GLU A 196 -11.76 11.81 19.53
C GLU A 196 -12.18 12.55 20.80
N ALA A 197 -12.59 13.80 20.60
CA ALA A 197 -13.00 14.68 21.67
C ALA A 197 -14.18 15.54 21.25
N TYR A 198 -15.11 15.77 22.18
CA TYR A 198 -16.13 16.80 21.99
C TYR A 198 -15.57 18.13 22.49
N CYS A 199 -15.58 19.12 21.60
CA CYS A 199 -15.01 20.44 21.81
C CYS A 199 -16.11 21.51 21.76
N LEU A 200 -16.03 22.50 22.63
CA LEU A 200 -16.97 23.62 22.69
C LEU A 200 -16.22 24.97 22.69
N SER A 201 -16.70 25.91 21.89
CA SER A 201 -16.14 27.27 21.79
C SER A 201 -16.49 28.10 23.03
N PRO A 202 -15.66 29.09 23.42
CA PRO A 202 -16.06 30.04 24.46
C PRO A 202 -17.28 30.89 24.10
N ASN A 203 -17.63 30.99 22.82
CA ASN A 203 -18.79 31.75 22.36
C ASN A 203 -20.10 30.95 22.40
N ASP A 204 -20.01 29.63 22.60
CA ASP A 204 -21.19 28.79 22.75
C ASP A 204 -21.60 28.76 24.22
N GLU A 205 -22.90 28.71 24.50
CA GLU A 205 -23.38 28.48 25.86
C GLU A 205 -22.83 27.14 26.37
N ARG A 206 -22.24 27.16 27.58
CA ARG A 206 -21.75 25.95 28.23
C ARG A 206 -22.92 24.99 28.46
N ASN A 207 -23.06 24.02 27.56
CA ASN A 207 -24.07 22.99 27.63
C ASN A 207 -23.39 21.65 27.91
N LEU A 208 -23.58 21.13 29.12
CA LEU A 208 -22.99 19.87 29.56
C LEU A 208 -23.48 18.71 28.68
N ASN A 209 -24.76 18.71 28.31
CA ASN A 209 -25.34 17.67 27.46
C ASN A 209 -24.67 17.67 26.07
N SER A 210 -24.39 18.85 25.52
CA SER A 210 -23.64 19.01 24.29
C SER A 210 -22.22 18.43 24.40
N LEU A 211 -21.46 18.85 25.42
CA LEU A 211 -20.10 18.36 25.63
C LEU A 211 -20.04 16.86 25.90
N CYS A 212 -20.95 16.31 26.70
CA CYS A 212 -20.90 14.91 27.10
C CYS A 212 -21.42 13.96 26.02
N HIS A 213 -22.45 14.36 25.26
CA HIS A 213 -23.13 13.47 24.31
C HIS A 213 -22.92 13.86 22.84
N GLY A 214 -22.06 14.85 22.55
CA GLY A 214 -21.76 15.26 21.18
C GLY A 214 -22.91 15.95 20.46
N ILE A 215 -23.79 16.59 21.23
CA ILE A 215 -24.95 17.30 20.68
C ILE A 215 -24.50 18.72 20.34
N PHE A 216 -24.97 19.27 19.22
CA PHE A 216 -24.74 20.68 18.86
C PHE A 216 -25.02 21.59 20.07
N PRO A 217 -24.17 22.58 20.38
CA PRO A 217 -23.06 23.10 19.58
C PRO A 217 -21.68 22.41 19.77
N ALA A 218 -21.58 21.34 20.55
CA ALA A 218 -20.30 20.64 20.67
C ALA A 218 -19.90 19.98 19.33
N TRP A 219 -18.62 20.06 19.00
CA TRP A 219 -18.06 19.51 17.77
C TRP A 219 -17.15 18.35 18.06
N LEU A 220 -17.32 17.25 17.32
CA LEU A 220 -16.40 16.13 17.37
C LEU A 220 -15.11 16.48 16.61
N LEU A 221 -14.01 16.53 17.32
CA LEU A 221 -12.68 16.79 16.77
C LEU A 221 -11.73 15.67 17.14
N LYS A 222 -10.88 15.26 16.20
CA LYS A 222 -9.74 14.38 16.49
C LYS A 222 -8.50 15.23 16.82
N VAL A 223 -7.98 15.09 18.03
CA VAL A 223 -6.88 15.91 18.57
C VAL A 223 -5.75 15.05 19.12
N ILE A 224 -4.60 15.62 19.42
CA ILE A 224 -3.53 14.97 20.19
C ILE A 224 -3.30 15.80 21.45
N VAL A 225 -3.08 15.16 22.60
CA VAL A 225 -2.76 15.86 23.85
C VAL A 225 -1.35 15.50 24.32
N LYS A 226 -0.58 16.50 24.75
CA LYS A 226 0.77 16.31 25.28
C LYS A 226 1.02 17.17 26.53
N PRO A 227 1.56 16.63 27.63
CA PRO A 227 1.82 15.20 27.85
C PRO A 227 0.52 14.38 27.95
N THR A 228 0.65 13.06 27.92
CA THR A 228 -0.41 12.09 28.22
C THR A 228 -0.03 11.37 29.52
N PRO A 229 -0.96 11.13 30.47
CA PRO A 229 -2.38 11.50 30.47
C PRO A 229 -2.63 13.03 30.52
N PRO A 230 -3.80 13.51 30.06
CA PRO A 230 -4.13 14.92 30.06
C PRO A 230 -4.29 15.48 31.48
N ASP A 231 -3.50 16.50 31.79
CA ASP A 231 -3.52 17.25 33.04
C ASP A 231 -3.31 18.76 32.79
N VAL A 232 -3.42 19.58 33.84
CA VAL A 232 -3.09 21.01 33.80
C VAL A 232 -1.69 21.23 33.23
N GLY A 233 -1.57 22.11 32.24
CA GLY A 233 -0.35 22.35 31.48
C GLY A 233 -0.23 21.54 30.18
N SER A 234 -1.14 20.59 29.93
CA SER A 234 -1.12 19.80 28.68
C SER A 234 -1.65 20.61 27.51
N LEU A 235 -1.00 20.47 26.35
CA LEU A 235 -1.31 21.15 25.11
C LEU A 235 -2.13 20.26 24.17
N ILE A 236 -3.11 20.86 23.51
CA ILE A 236 -3.97 20.23 22.50
C ILE A 236 -3.46 20.59 21.11
N TYR A 237 -3.26 19.57 20.28
CA TYR A 237 -2.81 19.69 18.90
C TYR A 237 -3.85 19.09 17.95
N LEU A 238 -3.90 19.60 16.72
CA LEU A 238 -4.58 18.96 15.60
C LEU A 238 -3.76 17.76 15.12
N THR A 239 -4.38 16.81 14.41
CA THR A 239 -3.73 15.59 13.91
C THR A 239 -2.51 15.84 13.01
N ASN A 240 -2.42 17.03 12.41
CA ASN A 240 -1.26 17.48 11.63
C ASN A 240 -0.07 17.98 12.49
N GLY A 241 -0.17 17.93 13.82
CA GLY A 241 0.87 18.33 14.76
C GLY A 241 0.93 19.83 15.09
N LYS A 242 0.02 20.65 14.56
CA LYS A 242 -0.10 22.07 14.92
C LYS A 242 -0.96 22.23 16.17
N LEU A 243 -0.69 23.24 17.01
CA LEU A 243 -1.53 23.54 18.19
C LEU A 243 -2.98 23.81 17.76
N ALA A 244 -3.96 23.36 18.54
CA ALA A 244 -5.38 23.56 18.28
C ALA A 244 -5.87 24.96 18.68
N ILE A 245 -5.18 25.99 18.17
CA ILE A 245 -5.52 27.41 18.32
C ILE A 245 -6.40 27.87 17.15
N PRO A 246 -7.15 28.99 17.29
CA PRO A 246 -8.12 29.44 16.29
C PRO A 246 -7.57 29.52 14.85
N ASP A 247 -6.37 30.08 14.67
CA ASP A 247 -5.77 30.24 13.34
C ASP A 247 -5.47 28.89 12.68
N ASN A 248 -4.92 27.93 13.43
CA ASN A 248 -4.64 26.59 12.90
C ASN A 248 -5.93 25.80 12.65
N ILE A 249 -6.95 25.93 13.50
CA ILE A 249 -8.27 25.29 13.27
C ILE A 249 -8.88 25.83 11.97
N ARG A 250 -8.83 27.16 11.77
CA ARG A 250 -9.35 27.81 10.56
C ARG A 250 -8.64 27.36 9.29
N GLU A 251 -7.33 27.17 9.35
CA GLU A 251 -6.51 26.76 8.21
C GLU A 251 -6.68 25.27 7.88
N PHE A 252 -6.61 24.40 8.90
CA PHE A 252 -6.43 22.96 8.71
C PHE A 252 -7.67 22.11 9.00
N ASP A 253 -8.70 22.67 9.63
CA ASP A 253 -9.99 22.00 9.86
C ASP A 253 -11.15 22.86 9.34
N GLN A 254 -11.26 22.91 8.00
CA GLN A 254 -12.25 23.73 7.30
C GLN A 254 -13.70 23.34 7.60
N ASN A 255 -13.94 22.14 8.15
CA ASN A 255 -15.27 21.68 8.51
C ASN A 255 -15.67 22.10 9.94
N ALA A 256 -14.74 22.56 10.76
CA ALA A 256 -15.04 23.03 12.10
C ALA A 256 -16.07 24.19 12.09
N PRO A 257 -16.96 24.28 13.09
CA PRO A 257 -17.90 25.39 13.23
C PRO A 257 -17.18 26.74 13.29
N GLU A 258 -17.82 27.79 12.77
CA GLU A 258 -17.26 29.14 12.76
C GLU A 258 -16.89 29.66 14.16
N ASN A 259 -17.64 29.28 15.19
CA ASN A 259 -17.34 29.66 16.57
C ASN A 259 -16.03 29.03 17.07
N LEU A 260 -15.75 27.78 16.68
CA LEU A 260 -14.47 27.10 16.96
C LEU A 260 -13.32 27.71 16.17
N LYS A 261 -13.52 28.02 14.88
CA LYS A 261 -12.50 28.68 14.05
C LYS A 261 -12.15 30.10 14.49
N LYS A 262 -13.11 30.83 15.07
CA LYS A 262 -12.93 32.21 15.53
C LYS A 262 -12.34 32.29 16.93
N SER A 263 -12.77 31.41 17.83
CA SER A 263 -12.50 31.57 19.27
C SER A 263 -11.89 30.36 19.94
N GLY A 264 -11.62 29.28 19.19
CA GLY A 264 -10.88 28.12 19.65
C GLY A 264 -11.68 27.22 20.58
N ILE A 265 -10.97 26.32 21.26
CA ILE A 265 -11.55 25.33 22.18
C ILE A 265 -11.49 25.90 23.60
N ARG A 266 -12.64 25.99 24.27
CA ARG A 266 -12.73 26.39 25.69
C ARG A 266 -12.98 25.19 26.61
N TRP A 267 -13.76 24.23 26.15
CA TRP A 267 -13.99 22.98 26.87
C TRP A 267 -13.78 21.80 25.94
N ILE A 268 -13.21 20.73 26.51
CA ILE A 268 -12.95 19.48 25.80
C ILE A 268 -13.20 18.29 26.71
N THR A 269 -13.84 17.25 26.19
CA THR A 269 -13.89 15.92 26.80
C THR A 269 -13.37 14.89 25.82
N PHE A 270 -12.51 13.97 26.28
CA PHE A 270 -11.94 12.91 25.45
C PHE A 270 -12.81 11.67 25.54
N LEU A 271 -13.27 11.14 24.41
CA LEU A 271 -14.27 10.06 24.39
C LEU A 271 -13.68 8.68 24.72
N ARG A 272 -12.35 8.62 24.83
CA ARG A 272 -11.62 7.40 25.13
C ARG A 272 -11.76 7.05 26.62
N SER A 273 -12.10 5.80 26.91
CA SER A 273 -12.14 5.24 28.27
C SER A 273 -11.03 4.20 28.46
N ASN A 274 -9.98 4.55 29.21
CA ASN A 274 -8.92 3.63 29.63
C ASN A 274 -8.21 4.15 30.90
N SER A 275 -7.05 3.59 31.25
CA SER A 275 -6.28 4.03 32.43
C SER A 275 -5.68 5.44 32.34
N GLU A 276 -5.63 6.03 31.14
CA GLU A 276 -5.05 7.36 30.88
C GLU A 276 -6.11 8.42 30.58
N PHE A 277 -7.26 8.00 30.06
CA PHE A 277 -8.34 8.87 29.61
C PHE A 277 -9.66 8.48 30.27
N SER A 278 -10.37 9.49 30.77
CA SER A 278 -11.69 9.33 31.35
C SER A 278 -12.68 10.22 30.60
N PRO A 279 -13.71 9.64 29.94
CA PRO A 279 -14.73 10.43 29.23
C PRO A 279 -15.61 11.25 30.17
N ASN A 280 -15.54 10.96 31.47
CA ASN A 280 -16.28 11.68 32.49
C ASN A 280 -15.67 13.05 32.80
N LEU A 281 -14.41 13.29 32.42
CA LEU A 281 -13.71 14.53 32.76
C LEU A 281 -13.88 15.58 31.67
N ILE A 282 -14.22 16.79 32.09
CA ILE A 282 -14.27 17.97 31.23
C ILE A 282 -13.07 18.84 31.56
N TYR A 283 -12.26 19.15 30.56
CA TYR A 283 -11.09 20.00 30.70
C TYR A 283 -11.39 21.40 30.20
N ARG A 284 -10.95 22.42 30.96
CA ARG A 284 -10.98 23.81 30.54
C ARG A 284 -9.70 24.16 29.83
N VAL A 285 -9.83 24.63 28.59
CA VAL A 285 -8.72 24.99 27.71
C VAL A 285 -8.61 26.51 27.62
N GLN A 286 -7.37 26.99 27.54
CA GLN A 286 -7.03 28.36 27.17
C GLN A 286 -6.97 28.44 25.65
N PRO A 287 -7.98 29.03 24.96
CA PRO A 287 -8.09 28.89 23.50
C PRO A 287 -6.91 29.46 22.72
N GLU A 288 -6.30 30.54 23.23
CA GLU A 288 -5.18 31.27 22.63
C GLU A 288 -3.90 30.41 22.49
N ILE A 289 -3.70 29.45 23.41
CA ILE A 289 -2.48 28.63 23.49
C ILE A 289 -2.77 27.13 23.45
N ALA A 290 -4.05 26.76 23.37
CA ALA A 290 -4.54 25.38 23.38
C ALA A 290 -4.08 24.56 24.60
N GLU A 291 -3.90 25.20 25.75
CA GLU A 291 -3.42 24.57 26.98
C GLU A 291 -4.57 24.26 27.94
N ILE A 292 -4.58 23.07 28.55
CA ILE A 292 -5.47 22.71 29.65
C ILE A 292 -5.09 23.53 30.87
N GLY A 293 -5.96 24.47 31.25
CA GLY A 293 -5.79 25.34 32.42
C GLY A 293 -6.56 24.86 33.66
N GLY A 294 -7.26 23.73 33.58
CA GLY A 294 -8.02 23.17 34.71
C GLY A 294 -8.87 21.98 34.31
N VAL A 295 -9.22 21.17 35.30
CA VAL A 295 -10.28 20.15 35.20
C VAL A 295 -11.52 20.74 35.87
N GLU A 296 -12.66 20.66 35.19
CA GLU A 296 -13.93 21.15 35.71
C GLU A 296 -14.46 20.21 36.81
N GLU A 297 -15.15 20.76 37.81
CA GLU A 297 -15.75 19.98 38.89
C GLU A 297 -16.92 19.11 38.38
N GLU A 298 -17.67 19.65 37.42
CA GLU A 298 -18.74 18.95 36.72
C GLU A 298 -18.18 17.85 35.83
N LYS A 299 -18.86 16.70 35.83
CA LYS A 299 -18.46 15.50 35.09
C LYS A 299 -19.56 15.07 34.14
N CYS A 300 -19.16 14.42 33.06
CA CYS A 300 -20.09 13.67 32.24
C CYS A 300 -20.53 12.40 32.98
N TYR A 301 -21.83 12.13 32.96
CA TYR A 301 -22.42 10.91 33.49
C TYR A 301 -23.01 10.15 32.32
N TYR A 302 -22.51 8.92 32.13
CA TYR A 302 -22.95 8.00 31.07
C TYR A 302 -23.64 6.78 31.69
#